data_AF-A0A7K3YB20-F1
#
_entry.id   AF-A0A7K3YB20-F1
#
_cell.length_a   1.000
_cell.length_b   1.000
_cell.length_c   1.000
_cell.angle_alpha   90.00
_cell.angle_beta   90.00
_cell.angle_gamma   90.00
#
_symmetry.space_group_name_H-M   'P 1'
#
loop_
_entity.id
_entity.type
_entity.pdbx_description
1 polymer ?
#
loop_
_entity_poly.entity_id
_entity_poly.type
_entity_poly.pdbx_seq_one_letter_code
_entity_poly.pdbx_strand_id
1 'polypeptide(L)' 'MQESLPGVLDHRTFSRVRVDLGRCDICNTKRAVYRSQEAQAGICEGRYARLVKEENAKAGVR' A
#
# COMPACT_ATOMS: atom_id res chain seq x y z
N MET A 1 -6.92 18.16 14.25
CA MET A 1 -6.58 16.72 14.31
C MET A 1 -7.24 16.11 13.09
N GLN A 2 -6.45 15.74 12.08
CA GLN A 2 -7.02 15.21 10.84
C GLN A 2 -7.32 13.73 11.06
N GLU A 3 -8.61 13.41 11.14
CA GLU A 3 -9.15 12.06 11.24
C GLU A 3 -8.88 11.35 9.90
N SER A 4 -7.89 10.48 9.86
CA SER A 4 -7.64 9.59 8.71
C SER A 4 -8.81 8.62 8.60
N LEU A 5 -9.64 8.80 7.58
CA LEU A 5 -10.82 7.96 7.33
C LEU A 5 -10.44 6.46 7.27
N PRO A 6 -11.06 5.60 8.09
CA PRO A 6 -10.84 4.16 8.05
C PRO A 6 -11.44 3.61 6.75
N GLY A 7 -10.61 3.45 5.71
CA GLY A 7 -11.05 2.89 4.43
C GLY A 7 -10.14 3.22 3.25
N VAL A 8 -9.31 4.26 3.34
CA VAL A 8 -8.21 4.47 2.41
C VAL A 8 -6.97 3.81 3.01
N LEU A 9 -6.47 2.77 2.34
CA LEU A 9 -5.12 2.26 2.55
C LEU A 9 -4.14 3.41 2.33
N ASP A 10 -3.69 4.04 3.41
CA ASP A 10 -2.71 5.12 3.33
C ASP A 10 -1.33 4.50 3.04
N HIS A 11 -0.75 4.87 1.91
CA HIS A 11 0.52 4.29 1.44
C HIS A 11 1.70 4.69 2.34
N ARG A 12 1.58 5.73 3.19
CA ARG A 12 2.63 6.12 4.15
C ARG A 12 2.75 5.14 5.30
N THR A 13 1.68 4.38 5.56
CA THR A 13 1.66 3.27 6.53
C THR A 13 2.35 2.02 5.99
N PHE A 14 2.59 1.98 4.67
CA PHE A 14 3.28 0.88 4.01
C PHE A 14 4.78 1.12 3.98
N SER A 15 5.52 0.21 4.61
CA SER A 15 6.97 0.17 4.53
C SER A 15 7.41 -0.94 3.60
N ARG A 16 8.42 -0.67 2.76
CA ARG A 16 9.07 -1.71 1.95
C ARG A 16 9.84 -2.63 2.89
N VAL A 17 9.53 -3.91 2.87
CA VAL A 17 10.23 -4.91 3.67
C VAL A 17 11.07 -5.81 2.77
N ARG A 18 12.19 -6.28 3.30
CA ARG A 18 13.09 -7.21 2.61
C ARG A 18 12.85 -8.68 2.98
N VAL A 19 12.05 -8.91 4.03
CA VAL A 19 11.63 -10.26 4.45
C VAL A 19 10.59 -10.81 3.48
N ASP A 20 10.53 -12.15 3.37
CA ASP A 20 9.48 -12.78 2.59
C ASP A 20 8.14 -12.67 3.31
N LEU A 21 7.21 -11.90 2.74
CA LEU A 21 5.83 -11.80 3.21
C LEU A 21 4.89 -12.80 2.51
N GLY A 22 5.42 -13.67 1.65
CA GLY A 22 4.63 -14.47 0.74
C GLY A 22 4.05 -13.67 -0.43
N ARG A 23 2.79 -13.98 -0.79
CA ARG A 23 2.10 -13.39 -1.95
C ARG A 23 1.31 -12.14 -1.55
N CYS A 24 1.07 -11.28 -2.53
CA CYS A 24 0.25 -10.08 -2.36
C CYS A 24 -1.16 -10.47 -1.93
N ASP A 25 -1.62 -9.92 -0.83
CA ASP A 25 -2.94 -10.16 -0.26
C ASP A 25 -4.08 -9.77 -1.22
N ILE A 26 -3.84 -8.75 -2.05
CA ILE A 26 -4.84 -8.22 -2.99
C ILE A 26 -4.92 -9.02 -4.31
N CYS A 27 -3.78 -9.34 -4.92
CA CYS A 27 -3.76 -9.94 -6.27
C CYS A 27 -3.29 -11.40 -6.30
N ASN A 28 -2.78 -11.93 -5.19
CA ASN A 28 -2.26 -13.27 -4.97
C ASN A 28 -1.28 -13.84 -6.02
N THR A 29 -0.79 -12.99 -6.92
CA THR A 29 -0.01 -13.38 -8.11
C THR A 29 1.46 -13.02 -7.97
N LYS A 30 1.75 -11.86 -7.36
CA LYS A 30 3.10 -11.32 -7.17
C LYS A 30 3.50 -11.39 -5.70
N ARG A 31 4.80 -11.39 -5.42
CA ARG A 31 5.35 -11.32 -4.06
C ARG A 31 4.93 -10.03 -3.37
N ALA A 32 4.59 -10.13 -2.08
CA ALA A 32 4.36 -8.97 -1.24
C ALA A 32 5.71 -8.33 -0.84
N VAL A 33 5.88 -7.06 -1.14
CA VAL A 33 7.13 -6.30 -0.94
C VAL A 33 6.91 -5.11 0.02
N TYR A 34 5.66 -4.69 0.20
CA TYR A 34 5.25 -3.64 1.12
C TYR A 34 4.33 -4.23 2.20
N ARG A 35 4.52 -3.83 3.45
CA ARG A 35 3.66 -4.21 4.59
C ARG A 35 3.05 -2.97 5.22
N SER A 36 1.73 -2.96 5.39
CA SER A 36 1.07 -2.00 6.27
C SER A 36 1.15 -2.50 7.70
N GLN A 37 1.62 -1.65 8.62
CA GLN A 37 1.59 -1.97 10.05
C GLN A 37 0.17 -1.95 10.61
N GLU A 38 -0.67 -1.03 10.14
CA GLU A 38 -2.05 -0.88 10.61
C GLU A 38 -2.96 -1.99 10.11
N ALA A 39 -2.92 -2.30 8.82
CA ALA A 39 -3.80 -3.31 8.23
C ALA A 39 -3.24 -4.74 8.32
N GLN A 40 -1.99 -4.91 8.80
CA GLN A 40 -1.24 -6.17 8.75
C GLN A 40 -1.22 -6.83 7.34
N ALA A 41 -1.46 -6.04 6.29
CA ALA A 41 -1.59 -6.52 4.92
C ALA A 41 -0.28 -6.38 4.14
N GLY A 42 0.01 -7.37 3.30
CA GLY A 42 1.16 -7.39 2.40
C GLY A 42 0.77 -7.15 0.94
N ILE A 43 1.34 -6.14 0.29
CA ILE A 43 1.04 -5.83 -1.11
C ILE A 43 2.28 -5.87 -2.01
N CYS A 44 2.06 -6.19 -3.28
CA CYS A 44 3.11 -6.13 -4.29
C CYS A 44 3.36 -4.69 -4.77
N GLU A 45 4.52 -4.49 -5.40
CA GLU A 45 4.94 -3.19 -5.95
C GLU A 45 3.90 -2.58 -6.91
N GLY A 46 3.21 -3.40 -7.70
CA GLY A 46 2.18 -2.90 -8.64
C GLY A 46 0.93 -2.34 -7.94
N ARG A 47 0.50 -2.95 -6.83
CA ARG A 47 -0.62 -2.42 -6.04
C ARG A 47 -0.22 -1.17 -5.27
N TYR A 48 1.01 -1.14 -4.74
CA TYR A 48 1.57 0.04 -4.10
C TYR A 48 1.68 1.23 -5.07
N ALA A 49 2.24 1.01 -6.27
CA ALA A 49 2.35 2.05 -7.29
C ALA A 49 0.99 2.61 -7.72
N ARG A 50 -0.05 1.77 -7.73
CA ARG A 50 -1.41 2.21 -8.02
C ARG A 50 -1.96 3.11 -6.90
N LEU A 51 -1.79 2.74 -5.63
CA LEU A 51 -2.17 3.59 -4.49
C LEU A 51 -1.51 4.97 -4.56
N VAL A 52 -0.20 5.01 -4.79
CA VAL A 52 0.55 6.27 -4.92
C VAL A 52 0.06 7.10 -6.10
N LYS A 53 -0.25 6.48 -7.25
CA LYS A 53 -0.83 7.19 -8.41
C LYS A 53 -2.21 7.77 -8.12
N GLU A 54 -3.10 6.99 -7.51
CA GLU A 54 -4.44 7.43 -7.15
C GLU A 54 -4.38 8.59 -6.14
N GLU A 55 -3.42 8.57 -5.21
CA GLU A 55 -3.19 9.67 -4.28
C GLU A 55 -2.61 10.91 -4.97
N ASN A 56 -1.56 10.75 -5.78
CA ASN A 56 -0.98 11.88 -6.52
C ASN A 56 -2.01 12.56 -7.43
N ALA A 57 -2.88 11.78 -8.09
CA ALA A 57 -3.99 12.31 -8.88
C ALA A 57 -4.97 13.13 -8.02
N LYS A 58 -5.26 12.70 -6.79
CA LYS A 58 -6.08 13.47 -5.83
C LYS A 58 -5.37 14.72 -5.31
N ALA A 59 -4.06 14.65 -5.12
CA ALA A 59 -3.23 15.77 -4.69
C ALA A 59 -2.93 16.79 -5.81
N GLY A 60 -3.34 16.52 -7.05
CA GLY A 60 -3.04 17.38 -8.21
C GLY A 60 -1.57 17.33 -8.64
N VAL A 61 -0.82 16.33 -8.19
CA VAL A 61 0.58 16.10 -8.57
C VAL A 61 0.59 15.37 -9.91
N ARG A 62 1.16 15.99 -10.94
CA ARG A 62 1.21 15.50 -12.33
C ARG A 62 2.63 15.23 -12.79
#